data_AF-W0QE25-F1
#
_entry.id   AF-W0QE25-F1
#
_cell.length_a   1.000
_cell.length_b   1.000
_cell.length_c   1.000
_cell.angle_alpha   90.00
_cell.angle_beta   90.00
_cell.angle_gamma   90.00
#
_symmetry.space_group_name_H-M   'P 1'
#
loop_
_entity.id
_entity.type
_entity.pdbx_description
1 polymer ?
#
loop_
_entity_poly.entity_id
_entity_poly.type
_entity_poly.pdbx_seq_one_letter_code
_entity_poly.pdbx_strand_id
1 'polypeptide(L)'
;MDVLSIIADINANSTIVAIISGVITGAIIGIIGYYGVKKSTEATLKIASENIEFQKKTLELNIQDRKASKYKNMLSLIYRGILKIERNYNMTALYMESYKTNKENYEKYLFVCQELDNVRLSCDLYLPDLSENIQAINSSINMYWGYLDRAIEHKEAGNNEQMYKNQTKAYSETKKIQNEIDEIKRKIKIMIKNQQVAL
;
A
#
# COMPACT_ATOMS: atom_id res chain seq x y z
N MET A 1 47.15 47.59 78.18
CA MET A 1 46.16 46.69 77.53
C MET A 1 45.71 47.40 76.28
N ASP A 2 46.28 47.02 75.13
CA ASP A 2 46.14 47.77 73.88
C ASP A 2 44.76 47.56 73.26
N VAL A 3 43.99 48.64 73.17
CA VAL A 3 42.67 48.66 72.50
C VAL A 3 42.78 48.23 71.03
N LEU A 4 43.95 48.44 70.41
CA LEU A 4 44.26 48.01 69.05
C LEU A 4 44.37 46.48 68.91
N SER A 5 44.83 45.75 69.93
CA SER A 5 44.91 44.28 69.86
C SER A 5 43.53 43.62 69.99
N ILE A 6 42.63 44.23 70.75
CA ILE A 6 41.24 43.75 70.94
C ILE A 6 40.42 43.97 69.65
N ILE A 7 40.59 45.10 68.96
CA ILE A 7 39.91 45.38 67.68
C ILE A 7 40.41 44.46 66.57
N ALA A 8 41.71 44.12 66.55
CA ALA A 8 42.30 43.18 65.59
C ALA A 8 41.77 41.74 65.79
N ASP A 9 41.64 41.28 67.04
CA ASP A 9 41.10 39.94 67.36
C ASP A 9 39.60 39.81 67.03
N ILE A 10 38.81 40.87 67.21
CA ILE A 10 37.38 40.87 66.86
C ILE A 10 37.19 40.79 65.34
N ASN A 11 38.03 41.48 64.55
CA ASN A 11 37.98 41.43 63.09
C ASN A 11 38.50 40.10 62.51
N ALA A 12 39.49 39.49 63.14
CA ALA A 12 39.99 38.18 62.74
C ALA A 12 38.91 37.09 62.95
N ASN A 13 38.20 37.12 64.08
CA ASN A 13 37.11 36.18 64.36
C ASN A 13 35.89 36.35 63.45
N SER A 14 35.48 37.59 63.14
CA SER A 14 34.34 37.82 62.24
C SER A 14 34.63 37.37 60.79
N THR A 15 35.87 37.54 60.33
CA THR A 15 36.32 37.10 59.00
C THR A 15 36.39 35.58 58.90
N ILE A 16 36.88 34.89 59.93
CA ILE A 16 36.94 33.43 59.99
C ILE A 16 35.52 32.82 59.99
N VAL A 17 34.58 33.41 60.75
CA VAL A 17 33.18 32.96 60.77
C VAL A 17 32.49 33.19 59.42
N ALA A 18 32.76 34.30 58.74
CA ALA A 18 32.22 34.59 57.40
C ALA A 18 32.74 33.60 56.34
N ILE A 19 34.02 33.22 56.40
CA ILE A 19 34.62 32.26 55.47
C ILE A 19 34.04 30.85 55.69
N ILE A 20 33.97 30.39 56.94
CA ILE A 20 33.43 29.06 57.27
C ILE A 20 31.95 28.96 56.91
N SER A 21 31.15 29.99 57.22
CA SER A 21 29.73 30.04 56.85
C SER A 21 29.53 30.10 55.33
N GLY A 22 30.37 30.85 54.60
CA GLY A 22 30.36 30.91 53.14
C GLY A 22 30.67 29.56 52.47
N VAL A 23 31.67 28.83 52.97
CA VAL A 23 32.06 27.50 52.45
C VAL A 23 30.99 26.44 52.72
N ILE A 24 30.41 26.43 53.92
CA ILE A 24 29.34 25.48 54.28
C ILE A 24 28.08 25.76 53.48
N THR A 25 27.69 27.03 53.34
CA THR A 25 26.49 27.43 52.57
C THR A 25 26.68 27.12 51.09
N GLY A 26 27.86 27.39 50.53
CA GLY A 26 28.20 27.04 49.15
C GLY A 26 28.19 25.53 48.87
N ALA A 27 28.68 24.72 49.82
CA ALA A 27 28.68 23.27 49.70
C ALA A 27 27.25 22.68 49.76
N ILE A 28 26.39 23.19 50.65
CA ILE A 28 24.99 22.75 50.77
C ILE A 28 24.20 23.10 49.50
N ILE A 29 24.33 24.33 49.00
CA ILE A 29 23.66 24.76 47.75
C ILE A 29 24.17 23.94 46.56
N GLY A 30 25.46 23.65 46.49
CA GLY A 30 26.05 22.82 45.43
C GLY A 30 25.52 21.38 45.42
N ILE A 31 25.38 20.75 46.59
CA ILE A 31 24.84 19.39 46.71
C ILE A 31 23.34 19.37 46.35
N ILE A 32 22.55 20.31 46.85
CA ILE A 32 21.11 20.41 46.53
C ILE A 32 20.91 20.68 45.04
N GLY A 33 21.73 21.55 44.45
CA GLY A 33 21.73 21.82 43.01
C GLY A 33 22.07 20.57 42.19
N TYR A 34 23.11 19.81 42.58
CA TYR A 34 23.49 18.56 41.90
C TYR A 34 22.38 17.50 41.93
N TYR A 35 21.77 17.26 43.11
CA TYR A 35 20.65 16.32 43.23
C TYR A 35 19.40 16.79 42.47
N GLY A 36 19.10 18.10 42.48
CA GLY A 36 18.00 18.68 41.72
C GLY A 36 18.18 18.54 40.20
N VAL A 37 19.39 18.84 39.69
CA VAL A 37 19.72 18.69 38.27
C VAL A 37 19.72 17.22 37.86
N LYS A 38 20.25 16.30 38.68
CA LYS A 38 20.23 14.86 38.38
C LYS A 38 18.79 14.31 38.28
N LYS A 39 17.95 14.61 39.27
CA LYS A 39 16.54 14.17 39.28
C LYS A 39 15.73 14.82 38.14
N SER A 40 16.00 16.08 37.83
CA SER A 40 15.39 16.76 36.68
C SER A 40 15.85 16.13 35.36
N THR A 41 17.14 15.80 35.21
CA THR A 41 17.70 15.18 34.00
C THR A 41 17.13 13.78 33.78
N GLU A 42 16.99 12.98 34.85
CA GLU A 42 16.34 11.67 34.81
C GLU A 42 14.86 11.78 34.40
N ALA A 43 14.14 12.77 34.92
CA ALA A 43 12.75 13.03 34.52
C ALA A 43 12.66 13.48 33.05
N THR A 44 13.56 14.36 32.59
CA THR A 44 13.61 14.79 31.18
C THR A 44 13.97 13.64 30.24
N LEU A 45 14.90 12.76 30.62
CA LEU A 45 15.26 11.56 29.84
C LEU A 45 14.08 10.59 29.75
N LYS A 46 13.35 10.37 30.85
CA LYS A 46 12.16 9.52 30.87
C LYS A 46 11.06 10.07 29.96
N ILE A 47 10.77 11.37 30.04
CA ILE A 47 9.80 12.04 29.15
C ILE A 47 10.25 11.96 27.68
N ALA A 48 11.54 12.15 27.41
CA ALA A 48 12.09 12.03 26.07
C ALA A 48 11.97 10.59 25.53
N SER A 49 12.26 9.57 26.35
CA SER A 49 12.11 8.17 25.94
C SER A 49 10.65 7.79 25.68
N GLU A 50 9.73 8.24 26.53
CA GLU A 50 8.29 7.99 26.37
C GLU A 50 7.75 8.69 25.11
N ASN A 51 8.19 9.92 24.83
CA ASN A 51 7.83 10.62 23.58
C ASN A 51 8.40 9.93 22.34
N ILE A 52 9.64 9.41 22.38
CA ILE A 52 10.23 8.66 21.28
C ILE A 52 9.46 7.36 21.04
N GLU A 53 9.08 6.65 22.10
CA GLU A 53 8.32 5.40 22.01
C GLU A 53 6.90 5.65 21.46
N PHE A 54 6.24 6.71 21.91
CA PHE A 54 4.94 7.13 21.38
C PHE A 54 5.03 7.55 19.90
N GLN A 55 6.05 8.31 19.51
CA GLN A 55 6.29 8.68 18.11
C GLN A 55 6.56 7.46 17.25
N LYS A 56 7.34 6.49 17.74
CA LYS A 56 7.61 5.23 17.04
C LYS A 56 6.31 4.45 16.81
N LYS A 57 5.49 4.28 17.86
CA LYS A 57 4.18 3.61 17.75
C LYS A 57 3.24 4.32 16.79
N THR A 58 3.21 5.65 16.84
CA THR A 58 2.41 6.48 15.92
C THR A 58 2.90 6.33 14.47
N LEU A 59 4.21 6.27 14.25
CA LEU A 59 4.79 6.06 12.93
C LEU A 59 4.48 4.66 12.40
N GLU A 60 4.57 3.63 13.24
CA GLU A 60 4.23 2.24 12.89
C GLU A 60 2.77 2.11 12.45
N LEU A 61 1.84 2.71 13.21
CA LEU A 61 0.41 2.77 12.84
C LEU A 61 0.21 3.50 11.50
N ASN A 62 0.84 4.66 11.31
CA ASN A 62 0.76 5.40 10.05
C ASN A 62 1.33 4.62 8.86
N ILE A 63 2.41 3.84 9.07
CA ILE A 63 2.98 2.98 8.03
C ILE A 63 2.02 1.82 7.73
N GLN A 64 1.39 1.23 8.73
CA GLN A 64 0.41 0.15 8.56
C GLN A 64 -0.82 0.65 7.79
N ASP A 65 -1.35 1.81 8.15
CA ASP A 65 -2.48 2.44 7.45
C ASP A 65 -2.14 2.77 5.99
N ARG A 66 -0.94 3.30 5.74
CA ARG A 66 -0.45 3.56 4.38
C ARG A 66 -0.31 2.27 3.58
N LYS A 67 0.20 1.18 4.17
CA LYS A 67 0.32 -0.13 3.52
C LYS A 67 -1.05 -0.70 3.18
N ALA A 68 -2.00 -0.66 4.12
CA ALA A 68 -3.37 -1.12 3.91
C ALA A 68 -4.09 -0.29 2.82
N SER A 69 -3.92 1.03 2.83
CA SER A 69 -4.46 1.93 1.79
C SER A 69 -3.88 1.63 0.41
N LYS A 70 -2.56 1.47 0.30
CA LYS A 70 -1.90 1.08 -0.96
C LYS A 70 -2.42 -0.26 -1.49
N TYR A 71 -2.58 -1.25 -0.62
CA TYR A 71 -3.10 -2.56 -0.99
C TYR A 71 -4.55 -2.50 -1.50
N LYS A 72 -5.43 -1.76 -0.81
CA LYS A 72 -6.81 -1.53 -1.27
C LYS A 72 -6.88 -0.83 -2.62
N ASN A 73 -6.06 0.20 -2.82
CA ASN A 73 -5.99 0.92 -4.09
C ASN A 73 -5.55 0.00 -5.23
N MET A 74 -4.55 -0.84 -4.99
CA MET A 74 -4.07 -1.82 -5.95
C MET A 74 -5.15 -2.86 -6.32
N LEU A 75 -5.84 -3.44 -5.34
CA LEU A 75 -6.97 -4.34 -5.60
C LEU A 75 -8.07 -3.64 -6.41
N SER A 76 -8.34 -2.36 -6.13
CA SER A 76 -9.32 -1.58 -6.88
C SER A 76 -8.89 -1.35 -8.34
N LEU A 77 -7.60 -1.10 -8.59
CA LEU A 77 -7.07 -0.95 -9.95
C LEU A 77 -7.24 -2.24 -10.77
N ILE A 78 -6.88 -3.39 -10.19
CA ILE A 78 -7.03 -4.69 -10.83
C ILE A 78 -8.51 -4.99 -11.10
N TYR A 79 -9.38 -4.76 -10.11
CA TYR A 79 -10.82 -4.97 -10.25
C TYR A 79 -11.40 -4.10 -11.38
N ARG A 80 -11.01 -2.82 -11.45
CA ARG A 80 -11.45 -1.92 -12.53
C ARG A 80 -10.96 -2.37 -13.91
N GLY A 81 -9.71 -2.83 -14.01
CA GLY A 81 -9.17 -3.37 -15.26
C GLY A 81 -9.94 -4.60 -15.74
N ILE A 82 -10.24 -5.53 -14.83
CA ILE A 82 -11.08 -6.71 -15.11
C ILE A 82 -12.49 -6.33 -15.56
N LEU A 83 -13.12 -5.34 -14.94
CA LEU A 83 -14.44 -4.85 -15.40
C LEU A 83 -14.40 -4.27 -16.82
N LYS A 84 -13.29 -3.63 -17.23
CA LYS A 84 -13.14 -3.16 -18.60
C LYS A 84 -13.05 -4.34 -19.58
N ILE A 85 -12.31 -5.39 -19.22
CA ILE A 85 -12.21 -6.61 -20.03
C ILE A 85 -13.59 -7.28 -20.15
N GLU A 86 -14.31 -7.44 -19.05
CA GLU A 86 -15.66 -8.02 -19.03
C GLU A 86 -16.64 -7.33 -20.00
N ARG A 87 -16.60 -5.99 -20.05
CA ARG A 87 -17.45 -5.22 -20.97
C ARG A 87 -17.14 -5.49 -22.43
N ASN A 88 -15.90 -5.84 -22.75
CA ASN A 88 -15.49 -6.17 -24.11
C ASN A 88 -15.83 -7.61 -24.49
N TYR A 89 -15.96 -8.53 -23.52
CA TYR A 89 -16.25 -9.95 -23.77
C TYR A 89 -17.59 -10.36 -23.14
N ASN A 90 -18.66 -9.99 -23.83
CA ASN A 90 -20.00 -10.48 -23.56
C ASN A 90 -20.71 -10.84 -24.87
N MET A 91 -21.87 -11.48 -24.74
CA MET A 91 -22.65 -11.94 -25.90
C MET A 91 -23.05 -10.83 -26.86
N THR A 92 -23.35 -9.65 -26.31
CA THR A 92 -23.71 -8.49 -27.13
C THR A 92 -22.49 -7.96 -27.89
N ALA A 93 -21.31 -7.98 -27.27
CA ALA A 93 -20.06 -7.58 -27.93
C ALA A 93 -19.69 -8.53 -29.08
N LEU A 94 -19.77 -9.85 -28.86
CA LEU A 94 -19.56 -10.85 -29.91
C LEU A 94 -20.53 -10.65 -31.09
N TYR A 95 -21.81 -10.43 -30.78
CA TYR A 95 -22.81 -10.15 -31.81
C TYR A 95 -22.43 -8.91 -32.61
N MET A 96 -22.13 -7.78 -31.95
CA MET A 96 -21.72 -6.54 -32.63
C MET A 96 -20.45 -6.70 -33.47
N GLU A 97 -19.46 -7.43 -32.98
CA GLU A 97 -18.17 -7.63 -33.64
C GLU A 97 -18.25 -8.55 -34.86
N SER A 98 -19.22 -9.45 -34.90
CA SER A 98 -19.48 -10.32 -36.05
C SER A 98 -19.98 -9.58 -37.32
N TYR A 99 -20.29 -8.29 -37.19
CA TYR A 99 -20.66 -7.40 -38.29
C TYR A 99 -19.55 -6.42 -38.68
N LYS A 100 -18.42 -6.41 -37.97
CA LYS A 100 -17.30 -5.51 -38.24
C LYS A 100 -16.30 -6.12 -39.22
N THR A 101 -15.45 -5.26 -39.78
CA THR A 101 -14.31 -5.68 -40.59
C THR A 101 -13.17 -6.24 -39.74
N ASN A 102 -12.31 -7.06 -40.34
CA ASN A 102 -11.10 -7.58 -39.67
C ASN A 102 -10.20 -6.45 -39.12
N LYS A 103 -10.12 -5.31 -39.81
CA LYS A 103 -9.31 -4.16 -39.35
C LYS A 103 -9.85 -3.55 -38.06
N GLU A 104 -11.15 -3.27 -37.98
CA GLU A 104 -11.77 -2.71 -36.78
C GLU A 104 -11.66 -3.65 -35.58
N ASN A 105 -11.78 -4.95 -35.84
CA ASN A 105 -11.63 -5.99 -34.85
C ASN A 105 -10.18 -6.10 -34.36
N TYR A 106 -9.20 -6.00 -35.25
CA TYR A 106 -7.78 -5.99 -34.88
C TYR A 106 -7.40 -4.78 -34.01
N GLU A 107 -7.87 -3.58 -34.35
CA GLU A 107 -7.65 -2.38 -33.52
C GLU A 107 -8.24 -2.56 -32.11
N LYS A 108 -9.44 -3.15 -32.02
CA LYS A 108 -10.07 -3.47 -30.74
C LYS A 108 -9.28 -4.53 -29.96
N TYR A 109 -8.80 -5.58 -30.63
CA TYR A 109 -7.96 -6.61 -30.03
C TYR A 109 -6.73 -6.01 -29.36
N LEU A 110 -5.99 -5.13 -30.06
CA LEU A 110 -4.80 -4.47 -29.52
C LEU A 110 -5.13 -3.62 -28.29
N PHE A 111 -6.20 -2.84 -28.34
CA PHE A 111 -6.65 -2.05 -27.19
C PHE A 111 -6.92 -2.94 -25.96
N VAL A 112 -7.60 -4.08 -26.17
CA VAL A 112 -7.93 -4.97 -25.07
C VAL A 112 -6.69 -5.70 -24.53
N CYS A 113 -5.75 -6.09 -25.40
CA CYS A 113 -4.47 -6.66 -24.95
C CYS A 113 -3.69 -5.68 -24.07
N GLN A 114 -3.64 -4.40 -24.46
CA GLN A 114 -2.97 -3.37 -23.67
C GLN A 114 -3.61 -3.20 -22.28
N GLU A 115 -4.95 -3.20 -22.20
CA GLU A 115 -5.64 -3.15 -20.91
C GLU A 115 -5.37 -4.41 -20.06
N LEU A 116 -5.30 -5.58 -20.68
CA LEU A 116 -4.98 -6.83 -19.99
C LEU A 116 -3.53 -6.88 -19.50
N ASP A 117 -2.57 -6.40 -20.28
CA ASP A 117 -1.16 -6.34 -19.89
C ASP A 117 -0.94 -5.47 -18.65
N ASN A 118 -1.68 -4.36 -18.53
CA ASN A 118 -1.65 -3.52 -17.33
C ASN A 118 -2.14 -4.27 -16.08
N VAL A 119 -3.20 -5.07 -16.23
CA VAL A 119 -3.73 -5.90 -15.14
C VAL A 119 -2.75 -7.01 -14.80
N ARG A 120 -2.20 -7.68 -15.83
CA ARG A 120 -1.23 -8.75 -15.69
C ARG A 120 0.02 -8.31 -14.96
N LEU A 121 0.62 -7.18 -15.34
CA LEU A 121 1.77 -6.60 -14.64
C LEU A 121 1.48 -6.41 -13.15
N SER A 122 0.30 -5.90 -12.83
CA SER A 122 -0.11 -5.68 -11.43
C SER A 122 -0.27 -7.00 -10.66
N CYS A 123 -0.84 -8.02 -11.30
CA CYS A 123 -1.00 -9.35 -10.68
C CYS A 123 0.35 -10.06 -10.50
N ASP A 124 1.20 -10.07 -11.53
CA ASP A 124 2.49 -10.77 -11.50
C ASP A 124 3.43 -10.19 -10.42
N LEU A 125 3.41 -8.87 -10.23
CA LEU A 125 4.28 -8.20 -9.25
C LEU A 125 3.74 -8.26 -7.81
N TYR A 126 2.42 -8.24 -7.63
CA TYR A 126 1.85 -7.96 -6.30
C TYR A 126 0.79 -8.97 -5.83
N LEU A 127 0.17 -9.74 -6.73
CA LEU A 127 -0.90 -10.69 -6.42
C LEU A 127 -0.74 -11.97 -7.26
N PRO A 128 0.31 -12.77 -7.01
CA PRO A 128 0.60 -13.97 -7.81
C PRO A 128 -0.57 -14.97 -7.84
N ASP A 129 -1.40 -15.01 -6.79
CA ASP A 129 -2.62 -15.82 -6.69
C ASP A 129 -3.67 -15.54 -7.78
N LEU A 130 -3.58 -14.39 -8.45
CA LEU A 130 -4.46 -13.99 -9.56
C LEU A 130 -3.80 -14.17 -10.93
N SER A 131 -2.47 -14.37 -10.99
CA SER A 131 -1.70 -14.42 -12.24
C SER A 131 -2.19 -15.52 -13.18
N GLU A 132 -2.46 -16.72 -12.63
CA GLU A 132 -2.97 -17.84 -13.41
C GLU A 132 -4.31 -17.54 -14.08
N ASN A 133 -5.25 -16.91 -13.36
CA ASN A 133 -6.55 -16.52 -13.92
C ASN A 133 -6.37 -15.48 -15.04
N ILE A 134 -5.45 -14.51 -14.86
CA ILE A 134 -5.15 -13.51 -15.90
C ILE A 134 -4.56 -14.18 -17.14
N GLN A 135 -3.67 -15.16 -16.97
CA GLN A 135 -3.09 -15.89 -18.08
C GLN A 135 -4.13 -16.75 -18.82
N ALA A 136 -5.08 -17.34 -18.10
CA ALA A 136 -6.21 -18.05 -18.68
C ALA A 136 -7.13 -17.11 -19.49
N ILE A 137 -7.39 -15.91 -18.97
CA ILE A 137 -8.12 -14.85 -19.71
C ILE A 137 -7.37 -14.48 -20.98
N ASN A 138 -6.06 -14.22 -20.91
CA ASN A 138 -5.25 -13.86 -22.08
C ASN A 138 -5.31 -14.93 -23.18
N SER A 139 -5.15 -16.19 -22.78
CA SER A 139 -5.20 -17.33 -23.70
C SER A 139 -6.56 -17.45 -24.37
N SER A 140 -7.64 -17.28 -23.60
CA SER A 140 -9.02 -17.33 -24.10
C SER A 140 -9.34 -16.15 -25.03
N ILE A 141 -8.82 -14.96 -24.74
CA ILE A 141 -8.93 -13.78 -25.59
C ILE A 141 -8.28 -14.04 -26.96
N ASN A 142 -7.06 -14.56 -26.98
CA ASN A 142 -6.37 -14.87 -28.24
C ASN A 142 -7.15 -15.90 -29.07
N MET A 143 -7.70 -16.93 -28.42
CA MET A 143 -8.55 -17.91 -29.10
C MET A 143 -9.86 -17.29 -29.62
N TYR A 144 -10.50 -16.43 -28.83
CA TYR A 144 -11.71 -15.71 -29.21
C TYR A 144 -11.53 -14.96 -30.53
N TRP A 145 -10.50 -14.12 -30.62
CA TRP A 145 -10.24 -13.32 -31.82
C TRP A 145 -9.88 -14.19 -33.02
N GLY A 146 -9.06 -15.23 -32.82
CA GLY A 146 -8.73 -16.16 -33.89
C GLY A 146 -9.94 -16.94 -34.43
N TYR A 147 -10.95 -17.22 -33.60
CA TYR A 147 -12.21 -17.79 -34.08
C TYR A 147 -13.11 -16.75 -34.76
N LEU A 148 -13.16 -15.53 -34.24
CA LEU A 148 -13.97 -14.46 -34.83
C LEU A 148 -13.47 -14.09 -36.24
N ASP A 149 -12.15 -13.95 -36.42
CA ASP A 149 -11.55 -13.64 -37.73
C ASP A 149 -11.89 -14.72 -38.77
N ARG A 150 -11.72 -16.00 -38.40
CA ARG A 150 -12.12 -17.12 -39.26
C ARG A 150 -13.61 -17.13 -39.57
N ALA A 151 -14.45 -16.75 -38.61
CA ALA A 151 -15.89 -16.66 -38.86
C ALA A 151 -16.20 -15.58 -39.91
N ILE A 152 -15.52 -14.44 -39.87
CA ILE A 152 -15.67 -13.36 -40.85
C ILE A 152 -15.18 -13.83 -42.23
N GLU A 153 -14.01 -14.46 -42.32
CA GLU A 153 -13.49 -15.02 -43.58
C GLU A 153 -14.47 -16.01 -44.23
N HIS A 154 -15.05 -16.92 -43.43
CA HIS A 154 -16.01 -17.89 -43.94
C HIS A 154 -17.35 -17.26 -44.34
N LYS A 155 -17.77 -16.18 -43.66
CA LYS A 155 -18.96 -15.40 -44.03
C LYS A 155 -18.76 -14.74 -45.39
N GLU A 156 -17.60 -14.11 -45.61
CA GLU A 156 -17.24 -13.48 -46.89
C GLU A 156 -17.17 -14.51 -48.03
N ALA A 157 -16.71 -15.73 -47.74
CA ALA A 157 -16.68 -16.84 -48.69
C ALA A 157 -18.04 -17.54 -48.90
N GLY A 158 -19.11 -17.12 -48.21
CA GLY A 158 -20.43 -17.75 -48.29
C GLY A 158 -20.55 -19.13 -47.61
N ASN A 159 -19.56 -19.53 -46.81
CA ASN A 159 -19.55 -20.79 -46.06
C ASN A 159 -20.20 -20.61 -44.67
N ASN A 160 -21.53 -20.62 -44.65
CA ASN A 160 -22.31 -20.38 -43.43
C ASN A 160 -22.08 -21.44 -42.35
N GLU A 161 -21.91 -22.71 -42.71
CA GLU A 161 -21.68 -23.80 -41.73
C GLU A 161 -20.42 -23.54 -40.92
N GLN A 162 -19.30 -23.27 -41.60
CA GLN A 162 -18.03 -23.07 -40.96
C GLN A 162 -17.96 -21.70 -40.24
N MET A 163 -18.69 -20.69 -40.73
CA MET A 163 -18.92 -19.43 -40.01
C MET A 163 -19.57 -19.70 -38.65
N TYR A 164 -20.72 -20.37 -38.60
CA TYR A 164 -21.45 -20.64 -37.35
C TYR A 164 -20.64 -21.49 -36.37
N LYS A 165 -19.87 -22.46 -36.88
CA LYS A 165 -18.97 -23.28 -36.07
C LYS A 165 -17.91 -22.44 -35.35
N ASN A 166 -17.28 -21.50 -36.07
CA ASN A 166 -16.28 -20.61 -35.48
C ASN A 166 -16.92 -19.60 -34.51
N GLN A 167 -18.11 -19.05 -34.82
CA GLN A 167 -18.85 -18.19 -33.87
C GLN A 167 -19.17 -18.92 -32.56
N THR A 168 -19.57 -20.19 -32.64
CA THR A 168 -19.84 -21.02 -31.45
C THR A 168 -18.58 -21.22 -30.60
N LYS A 169 -17.42 -21.39 -31.24
CA LYS A 169 -16.14 -21.48 -30.53
C LYS A 169 -15.76 -20.15 -29.88
N ALA A 170 -15.90 -19.02 -30.59
CA ALA A 170 -15.69 -17.69 -30.01
C ALA A 170 -16.60 -17.49 -28.78
N TYR A 171 -17.87 -17.87 -28.87
CA TYR A 171 -18.79 -17.85 -27.73
C TYR A 171 -18.30 -18.71 -26.54
N SER A 172 -17.80 -19.92 -26.82
CA SER A 172 -17.23 -20.77 -25.77
C SER A 172 -16.05 -20.10 -25.07
N GLU A 173 -15.20 -19.39 -25.80
CA GLU A 173 -14.09 -18.65 -25.20
C GLU A 173 -14.58 -17.44 -24.39
N THR A 174 -15.64 -16.74 -24.84
CA THR A 174 -16.29 -15.69 -24.04
C THR A 174 -16.75 -16.21 -22.68
N LYS A 175 -17.35 -17.41 -22.61
CA LYS A 175 -17.75 -18.02 -21.35
C LYS A 175 -16.57 -18.31 -20.42
N LYS A 176 -15.46 -18.83 -20.97
CA LYS A 176 -14.25 -19.07 -20.17
C LYS A 176 -13.72 -17.77 -19.59
N ILE A 177 -13.63 -16.71 -20.40
CA ILE A 177 -13.22 -15.38 -19.94
C ILE A 177 -14.12 -14.92 -18.77
N GLN A 178 -15.44 -15.04 -18.92
CA GLN A 178 -16.39 -14.63 -17.87
C GLN A 178 -16.21 -15.42 -16.57
N ASN A 179 -16.03 -16.74 -16.66
CA ASN A 179 -15.80 -17.59 -15.48
C ASN A 179 -14.52 -17.18 -14.73
N GLU A 180 -13.42 -16.94 -15.45
CA GLU A 180 -12.17 -16.49 -14.85
C GLU A 180 -12.30 -15.10 -14.22
N ILE A 181 -13.04 -14.20 -14.87
CA ILE A 181 -13.33 -12.87 -14.34
C ILE A 181 -14.10 -12.96 -13.01
N ASP A 182 -15.12 -13.81 -12.95
CA ASP A 182 -15.91 -13.98 -11.73
C ASP A 182 -15.10 -14.61 -10.59
N GLU A 183 -14.21 -15.54 -10.93
CA GLU A 183 -13.27 -16.12 -9.97
C GLU A 183 -12.29 -15.07 -9.42
N ILE A 184 -11.73 -14.20 -10.27
CA ILE A 184 -10.89 -13.08 -9.83
C ILE A 184 -11.67 -12.14 -8.92
N LYS A 185 -12.90 -11.75 -9.30
CA LYS A 185 -13.76 -10.89 -8.46
C LYS A 185 -14.01 -11.52 -7.09
N ARG A 186 -14.23 -12.84 -7.04
CA ARG A 186 -14.42 -13.59 -5.79
C ARG A 186 -13.16 -13.57 -4.93
N LYS A 187 -12.00 -13.88 -5.51
CA LYS A 187 -10.70 -13.82 -4.81
C LYS A 187 -10.41 -12.43 -4.25
N ILE A 188 -10.63 -11.38 -5.04
CA ILE A 188 -10.46 -9.98 -4.59
C ILE A 188 -11.38 -9.66 -3.41
N LYS A 189 -12.66 -10.05 -3.47
CA LYS A 189 -13.61 -9.85 -2.35
C LYS A 189 -13.13 -10.52 -1.06
N ILE A 190 -12.59 -11.74 -1.15
CA ILE A 190 -12.03 -12.46 0.00
C ILE A 190 -10.79 -11.73 0.54
N MET A 191 -9.88 -11.29 -0.32
CA MET A 191 -8.70 -10.53 0.07
C MET A 191 -9.05 -9.24 0.81
N ILE A 192 -10.08 -8.51 0.35
CA ILE A 192 -10.58 -7.31 1.02
C ILE A 192 -11.16 -7.65 2.39
N LYS A 193 -11.98 -8.71 2.49
CA LYS A 193 -12.59 -9.15 3.75
C LYS A 193 -11.53 -9.56 4.78
N ASN A 194 -10.51 -10.31 4.37
CA ASN A 194 -9.44 -10.77 5.24
C ASN A 194 -8.62 -9.59 5.80
N GLN A 195 -8.43 -8.52 5.03
CA GLN A 195 -7.79 -7.30 5.53
C GLN A 195 -8.64 -6.52 6.53
N GLN A 196 -9.98 -6.61 6.47
CA GLN A 196 -10.85 -5.97 7.47
C GLN A 196 -10.85 -6.69 8.82
N VAL A 197 -10.47 -7.98 8.85
CA VAL A 197 -10.39 -8.79 10.08
C VAL A 197 -9.01 -8.71 10.75
N ALA A 198 -7.97 -8.31 10.00
CA ALA A 198 -6.60 -8.19 10.47
C ALA A 198 -6.23 -6.76 10.97
N LEU A 199 -7.15 -5.81 10.88
CA LEU A 199 -7.08 -4.46 11.45
C LEU A 199 -7.95 -4.40 12.70
#